data_AF-A0A0R1WCJ5-F1
#
_entry.id   AF-A0A0R1WCJ5-F1
#
_cell.length_a   1.000
_cell.length_b   1.000
_cell.length_c   1.000
_cell.angle_alpha   90.00
_cell.angle_beta   90.00
_cell.angle_gamma   90.00
#
_symmetry.space_group_name_H-M   'P 1'
#
loop_
_entity.id
_entity.type
_entity.pdbx_description
1 polymer ?
#
loop_
_entity_poly.entity_id
_entity_poly.type
_entity_poly.pdbx_seq_one_letter_code
_entity_poly.pdbx_strand_id
1 'polypeptide(L)'
;MASNLSQDDELRGILSDVARGRFSTRRQINPQSNLFQTTAYAVQEGLIMGAKLDTSFSTSLAGMDLTSARLTSAGKAKLAALMQTTSTKDH
;
A
#
# COMPACT_ATOMS: atom_id res chain seq x y z
N MET A 1 9.52 -20.37 9.07
CA MET A 1 8.64 -19.89 7.98
C MET A 1 8.12 -18.51 8.38
N ALA A 2 8.73 -17.44 7.90
CA ALA A 2 8.36 -16.06 8.26
C ALA A 2 8.64 -15.14 7.08
N SER A 3 7.66 -14.94 6.20
CA SER A 3 7.76 -13.98 5.07
C SER A 3 6.47 -13.20 4.84
N ASN A 4 5.31 -13.74 5.24
CA ASN A 4 4.03 -13.09 4.93
C ASN A 4 3.63 -12.02 5.95
N LEU A 5 4.17 -12.07 7.18
CA LEU A 5 3.84 -11.08 8.21
C LEU A 5 4.30 -9.67 7.83
N SER A 6 5.51 -9.53 7.26
CA SER A 6 6.05 -8.22 6.89
C SER A 6 5.27 -7.58 5.74
N GLN A 7 4.78 -8.38 4.78
CA GLN A 7 3.99 -7.88 3.67
C GLN A 7 2.57 -7.50 4.10
N ASP A 8 1.93 -8.29 4.98
CA ASP A 8 0.60 -7.97 5.52
C ASP A 8 0.64 -6.71 6.41
N ASP A 9 1.69 -6.51 7.20
CA ASP A 9 1.88 -5.30 8.00
C ASP A 9 2.11 -4.05 7.13
N GLU A 10 2.95 -4.16 6.10
CA GLU A 10 3.17 -3.07 5.15
C GLU A 10 1.87 -2.73 4.41
N LEU A 11 1.12 -3.74 3.97
CA LEU A 11 -0.16 -3.56 3.29
C LEU A 11 -1.18 -2.92 4.21
N ARG A 12 -1.26 -3.35 5.48
CA ARG A 12 -2.11 -2.73 6.50
C ARG A 12 -1.75 -1.27 6.70
N GLY A 13 -0.46 -0.94 6.78
CA GLY A 13 0.04 0.42 6.88
C GLY A 13 -0.40 1.29 5.71
N ILE A 14 -0.15 0.81 4.48
CA ILE A 14 -0.51 1.54 3.25
C ILE A 14 -2.00 1.76 3.12
N LEU A 15 -2.82 0.72 3.32
CA LEU A 15 -4.28 0.85 3.25
C LEU A 15 -4.79 1.82 4.32
N SER A 16 -4.21 1.81 5.52
CA SER A 16 -4.55 2.73 6.60
C SER A 16 -4.20 4.18 6.29
N ASP A 17 -3.04 4.42 5.69
CA ASP A 17 -2.58 5.76 5.35
C ASP A 17 -3.37 6.34 4.17
N VAL A 18 -3.73 5.52 3.18
CA VAL A 18 -4.68 5.91 2.11
C VAL A 18 -6.05 6.21 2.69
N ALA A 19 -6.58 5.38 3.58
CA ALA A 19 -7.88 5.63 4.22
C ALA A 19 -7.92 6.95 4.99
N ARG A 20 -6.79 7.36 5.57
CA ARG A 20 -6.63 8.63 6.31
C ARG A 20 -6.21 9.81 5.46
N GLY A 21 -5.99 9.63 4.15
CA GLY A 21 -5.53 10.70 3.25
C GLY A 21 -4.18 11.30 3.65
N ARG A 22 -3.24 10.49 4.16
CA ARG A 22 -1.95 10.99 4.69
C ARG A 22 -0.93 11.36 3.62
N PHE A 23 -1.16 10.98 2.36
CA PHE A 23 -0.27 11.32 1.26
C PHE A 23 -0.65 12.69 0.71
N SER A 24 0.16 13.71 1.02
CA SER A 24 -0.06 15.09 0.57
C SER A 24 0.76 15.47 -0.66
N THR A 25 1.79 14.70 -0.99
CA THR A 25 2.68 14.98 -2.11
C THR A 25 3.03 13.72 -2.89
N ARG A 26 3.37 13.89 -4.17
CA ARG A 26 4.07 12.87 -4.95
C ARG A 26 5.50 12.74 -4.44
N ARG A 27 6.07 11.54 -4.53
CA ARG A 27 7.48 11.29 -4.17
C ARG A 27 8.18 10.40 -5.16
N GLN A 28 9.50 10.55 -5.24
CA GLN A 28 10.38 9.58 -5.89
C GLN A 28 10.81 8.54 -4.85
N ILE A 29 10.77 7.27 -5.23
CA ILE A 29 11.08 6.15 -4.35
C ILE A 29 11.76 5.03 -5.14
N ASN A 30 12.59 4.23 -4.48
CA ASN A 30 13.16 3.04 -5.09
C ASN A 30 12.03 2.05 -5.47
N PRO A 31 11.90 1.63 -6.75
CA PRO A 31 10.89 0.67 -7.18
C PRO A 31 11.02 -0.72 -6.52
N GLN A 32 12.19 -1.04 -5.98
CA GLN A 32 12.46 -2.27 -5.23
C GLN A 32 12.14 -2.15 -3.73
N SER A 33 11.70 -0.97 -3.25
CA SER A 33 11.30 -0.81 -1.84
C SER A 33 9.98 -1.54 -1.55
N ASN A 34 9.85 -2.08 -0.34
CA ASN A 34 8.61 -2.69 0.15
C ASN A 34 7.41 -1.75 -0.02
N LEU A 35 7.59 -0.46 0.30
CA LEU A 35 6.55 0.55 0.17
C LEU A 35 6.03 0.65 -1.28
N PHE A 36 6.93 0.73 -2.27
CA PHE A 36 6.53 0.81 -3.67
C PHE A 36 5.88 -0.49 -4.16
N GLN A 37 6.50 -1.64 -3.88
CA GLN A 37 6.00 -2.95 -4.30
C GLN A 37 4.63 -3.27 -3.67
N THR A 38 4.45 -2.98 -2.39
CA THR A 38 3.16 -3.15 -1.69
C THR A 38 2.09 -2.22 -2.25
N THR A 39 2.45 -0.97 -2.58
CA THR A 39 1.52 -0.04 -3.23
C THR A 39 1.13 -0.55 -4.62
N ALA A 40 2.09 -1.00 -5.43
CA ALA A 40 1.84 -1.57 -6.74
C ALA A 40 0.92 -2.80 -6.67
N TYR A 41 1.19 -3.70 -5.72
CA TYR A 41 0.33 -4.84 -5.42
C TYR A 41 -1.10 -4.38 -5.05
N ALA A 42 -1.25 -3.43 -4.14
CA ALA A 42 -2.57 -2.95 -3.73
C ALA A 42 -3.36 -2.28 -4.87
N VAL A 43 -2.69 -1.65 -5.83
CA VAL A 43 -3.31 -1.12 -7.05
C VAL A 43 -3.70 -2.26 -7.99
N GLN A 44 -2.81 -3.22 -8.21
CA GLN A 44 -3.04 -4.38 -9.08
C GLN A 44 -4.22 -5.24 -8.60
N GLU A 45 -4.35 -5.44 -7.29
CA GLU A 45 -5.45 -6.17 -6.66
C GLU A 45 -6.74 -5.35 -6.55
N GLY A 46 -6.74 -4.10 -7.04
CA GLY A 46 -7.91 -3.22 -6.98
C GLY A 46 -8.31 -2.83 -5.55
N LEU A 47 -7.39 -2.86 -4.59
CA LEU A 47 -7.62 -2.41 -3.20
C LEU A 47 -7.59 -0.89 -3.11
N ILE A 48 -6.76 -0.25 -3.94
CA ILE A 48 -6.61 1.20 -4.04
C ILE A 48 -6.95 1.64 -5.46
N MET A 49 -7.66 2.75 -5.58
CA MET A 49 -7.90 3.44 -6.85
C MET A 49 -7.37 4.87 -6.80
N GLY A 50 -7.08 5.48 -7.96
CA GLY A 50 -6.59 6.86 -8.04
C GLY A 50 -5.11 7.05 -7.72
N ALA A 51 -4.38 5.96 -7.49
CA ALA A 51 -2.92 5.97 -7.38
C ALA A 51 -2.27 6.09 -8.77
N LYS A 52 -1.16 6.83 -8.86
CA LYS A 52 -0.34 6.91 -10.07
C LYS A 52 1.07 6.44 -9.75
N LEU A 53 1.49 5.37 -10.42
CA LEU A 53 2.82 4.79 -10.31
C LEU A 53 3.52 4.94 -11.64
N ASP A 54 4.71 5.53 -11.62
CA ASP A 54 5.48 5.82 -12.82
C ASP A 54 6.89 5.21 -12.68
N THR A 55 7.13 4.14 -13.40
CA THR A 55 8.44 3.47 -13.47
C THR A 55 9.23 3.86 -14.71
N SER A 56 8.70 4.76 -15.55
CA SER A 56 9.29 5.11 -16.85
C SER A 56 10.38 6.18 -16.77
N PHE A 57 10.44 6.95 -15.68
CA PHE A 57 11.35 8.09 -15.55
C PHE A 57 12.84 7.72 -15.38
N SER A 58 13.16 6.56 -14.80
CA SER A 58 14.54 6.17 -14.49
C SER A 58 14.62 4.69 -14.06
N THR A 59 15.73 4.00 -14.37
CA THR A 59 16.00 2.64 -13.89
C THR A 59 16.25 2.55 -12.38
N SER A 60 16.52 3.69 -11.72
CA SER A 60 16.87 3.75 -10.28
C SER A 60 15.75 4.27 -9.38
N LEU A 61 14.83 5.09 -9.90
CA LEU A 61 13.76 5.71 -9.11
C LEU A 61 12.43 5.70 -9.87
N ALA A 62 11.37 5.36 -9.14
CA ALA A 62 9.99 5.44 -9.60
C ALA A 62 9.25 6.60 -8.94
N GLY A 63 8.30 7.19 -9.67
CA GLY A 63 7.33 8.14 -9.14
C GLY A 63 6.16 7.41 -8.48
N MET A 64 5.78 7.85 -7.28
CA MET A 64 4.60 7.37 -6.58
C MET A 64 3.76 8.57 -6.11
N ASP A 65 2.55 8.68 -6.64
CA ASP A 65 1.56 9.69 -6.26
C ASP A 65 0.29 9.02 -5.74
N LEU A 66 0.02 9.25 -4.45
CA LEU A 66 -1.13 8.73 -3.71
C LEU A 66 -2.05 9.86 -3.20
N THR A 67 -1.84 11.10 -3.67
CA THR A 67 -2.59 12.27 -3.18
C THR A 67 -4.09 12.20 -3.48
N SER A 68 -4.44 11.52 -4.57
CA SER A 68 -5.82 11.26 -4.98
C SER A 68 -6.26 9.82 -4.71
N ALA A 69 -5.43 9.02 -4.02
CA ALA A 69 -5.70 7.62 -3.78
C ALA A 69 -6.85 7.43 -2.77
N ARG A 70 -7.69 6.43 -3.02
CA ARG A 70 -8.80 6.05 -2.15
C ARG A 70 -8.91 4.53 -2.05
N LEU A 71 -9.37 4.04 -0.91
CA LEU A 71 -9.72 2.63 -0.78
C LEU A 71 -10.98 2.30 -1.57
N THR A 72 -10.93 1.21 -2.31
CA THR A 72 -12.13 0.58 -2.88
C THR A 72 -12.89 -0.18 -1.78
N SER A 73 -14.07 -0.73 -2.10
CA SER A 73 -14.79 -1.62 -1.19
C SER A 73 -13.94 -2.85 -0.81
N ALA A 74 -13.21 -3.42 -1.76
CA ALA A 74 -12.28 -4.52 -1.53
C ALA A 74 -11.12 -4.10 -0.62
N GLY A 75 -10.55 -2.91 -0.83
CA GLY A 75 -9.50 -2.35 0.02
C GLY A 75 -9.93 -2.17 1.47
N LYS A 76 -11.16 -1.68 1.70
CA LYS A 76 -11.74 -1.55 3.05
C LYS A 76 -11.93 -2.90 3.72
N ALA A 77 -12.45 -3.90 3.00
CA ALA A 77 -12.64 -5.25 3.51
C ALA A 77 -11.29 -5.91 3.86
N LYS A 78 -10.29 -5.78 2.98
CA LYS A 78 -8.94 -6.30 3.23
C LYS A 78 -8.29 -5.62 4.43
N LEU A 79 -8.40 -4.30 4.57
CA LEU A 79 -7.89 -3.59 5.75
C LEU A 79 -8.55 -4.09 7.04
N ALA A 80 -9.87 -4.27 7.05
CA ALA A 80 -10.58 -4.81 8.22
C ALA A 80 -10.10 -6.22 8.59
N ALA A 81 -9.90 -7.10 7.60
CA ALA A 81 -9.36 -8.44 7.83
C ALA A 81 -7.94 -8.40 8.42
N LEU A 82 -7.07 -7.54 7.88
CA LEU A 82 -5.69 -7.39 8.37
C LEU A 82 -5.64 -6.88 9.83
N MET A 83 -6.56 -5.99 10.21
CA MET A 83 -6.67 -5.50 11.59
C MET A 83 -7.14 -6.59 12.58
N GLN A 84 -7.98 -7.51 12.13
CA GLN A 84 -8.44 -8.64 12.95
C GLN A 84 -7.33 -9.68 13.16
N THR A 85 -6.54 -9.98 12.12
CA THR A 85 -5.41 -10.92 12.20
C THR A 85 -4.30 -10.44 13.14
N THR A 86 -4.13 -9.11 13.29
CA THR A 86 -3.19 -8.56 14.29
C THR A 86 -3.73 -8.63 15.71
N SER A 87 -5.06 -8.58 15.90
CA SER A 87 -5.67 -8.58 17.23
C SER A 87 -5.81 -9.98 17.85
N THR A 88 -5.72 -11.05 17.06
CA THR A 88 -5.80 -12.45 17.52
C THR A 88 -4.44 -13.04 17.95
N LYS A 89 -3.37 -12.23 17.99
CA LYS A 89 -2.04 -12.65 18.45
C LYS A 89 -1.66 -12.19 19.86
N ASP A 90 -2.55 -11.45 20.54
CA ASP A 90 -2.33 -10.92 21.89
C ASP A 90 -3.16 -11.64 22.98
N HIS A 91 -3.45 -12.93 22.82
CA HIS A 91 -4.08 -13.76 23.87
C HIS A 91 -3.41 -15.12 24.05
#